data_AF-A0A5K4F490-F1
#
_entry.id   AF-A0A5K4F490-F1
#
_cell.length_a   1.000
_cell.length_b   1.000
_cell.length_c   1.000
_cell.angle_alpha   90.00
_cell.angle_beta   90.00
_cell.angle_gamma   90.00
#
_symmetry.space_group_name_H-M   'P 1'
#
loop_
_entity.id
_entity.type
_entity.pdbx_description
1 polymer ?
#
loop_
_entity_poly.entity_id
_entity_poly.type
_entity_poly.pdbx_seq_one_letter_code
_entity_poly.pdbx_strand_id
1 'polypeptide(L)'
;MDATVKRPLGLLILLFWSYFFTSLARRAIQNIYHIIPVQYKGTKSNTHLGSIITAQTLGYTVTKLIGGILMDHLNPLRIFIYSLISASGSLFLLSVSSHQTVWLVSYGLTGLALGSSWPAISKTLRTRISSWPRRRILLIIIQMLIASGTLMCLSWITNHNASLTILLIISLTLGITVIGAIALCGVLAVELAPPAFSGTAHALSALTANFGAILAGYPFALLAEHINWSGAFLVAGIVCGLSVIPLSCF
;
A
#
# COMPACT_ATOMS: atom_id res chain seq x y z
N MET A 1 26.50 9.37 26.55
CA MET A 1 26.09 8.14 27.25
C MET A 1 24.71 7.77 26.71
N ASP A 2 24.69 6.85 25.74
CA ASP A 2 23.48 6.37 25.06
C ASP A 2 22.64 5.52 26.04
N ALA A 3 21.60 6.11 26.62
CA ALA A 3 20.54 5.33 27.24
C ALA A 3 19.84 4.55 26.12
N THR A 4 20.23 3.29 25.95
CA THR A 4 19.51 2.34 25.10
C THR A 4 18.14 2.12 25.71
N VAL A 5 17.15 2.90 25.27
CA VAL A 5 15.74 2.68 25.60
C VAL A 5 15.36 1.33 25.00
N LYS A 6 15.52 0.25 25.78
CA LYS A 6 14.99 -1.08 25.45
C LYS A 6 13.48 -0.95 25.42
N ARG A 7 12.91 -0.73 24.23
CA ARG A 7 11.46 -0.81 24.05
C ARG A 7 11.03 -2.24 24.39
N PRO A 8 9.99 -2.42 25.22
CA PRO A 8 9.59 -3.75 25.65
C PRO A 8 9.19 -4.56 24.42
N LEU A 9 9.71 -5.78 24.31
CA LEU A 9 9.37 -6.75 23.25
C LEU A 9 7.84 -6.88 23.08
N GLY A 10 7.09 -6.76 24.19
CA GLY A 10 5.64 -6.74 24.19
C GLY A 10 5.02 -5.64 23.31
N LEU A 11 5.61 -4.43 23.26
CA LEU A 11 5.12 -3.35 22.39
C LEU A 11 5.31 -3.71 20.91
N LEU A 12 6.43 -4.34 20.55
CA LEU A 12 6.68 -4.79 19.18
C LEU A 12 5.65 -5.84 18.75
N ILE A 13 5.38 -6.83 19.61
CA ILE A 13 4.38 -7.87 19.36
C ILE A 13 2.99 -7.26 19.22
N LEU A 14 2.61 -6.32 20.09
CA LEU A 14 1.34 -5.60 20.01
C LEU A 14 1.19 -4.79 18.72
N LEU A 15 2.25 -4.10 18.28
CA LEU A 15 2.24 -3.36 17.02
C LEU A 15 2.09 -4.31 15.82
N PHE A 16 2.78 -5.44 15.83
CA PHE A 16 2.65 -6.47 14.79
C PHE A 16 1.22 -7.03 14.74
N TRP A 17 0.68 -7.42 15.89
CA TRP A 17 -0.68 -7.94 16.03
C TRP A 17 -1.71 -6.92 15.53
N SER A 18 -1.62 -5.67 16.00
CA SER A 18 -2.53 -4.60 15.60
C SER A 18 -2.44 -4.29 14.11
N TYR A 19 -1.23 -4.33 13.54
CA TYR A 19 -1.00 -4.13 12.11
C TYR A 19 -1.65 -5.23 11.25
N PHE A 20 -1.62 -6.49 11.71
CA PHE A 20 -2.32 -7.59 11.06
C PHE A 20 -3.83 -7.32 10.93
N PHE A 21 -4.50 -6.94 12.02
CA PHE A 21 -5.93 -6.62 11.99
C PHE A 21 -6.25 -5.38 11.16
N THR A 22 -5.38 -4.36 11.20
CA THR A 22 -5.50 -3.17 10.36
C THR A 22 -5.47 -3.52 8.87
N SER A 23 -4.59 -4.47 8.47
CA SER A 23 -4.51 -4.96 7.09
C SER A 23 -5.73 -5.80 6.70
N LEU A 24 -6.21 -6.64 7.62
CA LEU A 24 -7.42 -7.44 7.44
C LEU A 24 -8.65 -6.54 7.24
N ALA A 25 -8.85 -5.56 8.13
CA ALA A 25 -9.89 -4.54 8.06
C ALA A 25 -9.91 -3.83 6.70
N ARG A 26 -8.73 -3.45 6.21
CA ARG A 26 -8.59 -2.77 4.91
C ARG A 26 -9.08 -3.63 3.75
N ARG A 27 -8.83 -4.94 3.77
CA ARG A 27 -9.09 -5.86 2.64
C ARG A 27 -10.36 -6.71 2.79
N ALA A 28 -11.00 -6.71 3.95
CA ALA A 28 -12.13 -7.58 4.28
C ALA A 28 -13.26 -7.52 3.23
N ILE A 29 -13.74 -6.32 2.89
CA ILE A 29 -14.84 -6.17 1.91
C ILE A 29 -14.39 -6.51 0.50
N GLN A 30 -13.18 -6.11 0.09
CA GLN A 30 -12.64 -6.42 -1.23
C GLN A 30 -12.62 -7.93 -1.51
N ASN A 31 -12.33 -8.73 -0.48
CA ASN A 31 -12.23 -10.19 -0.62
C ASN A 31 -13.58 -10.90 -0.46
N ILE A 32 -14.48 -10.41 0.39
CA ILE A 32 -15.74 -11.11 0.73
C ILE A 32 -16.89 -10.73 -0.23
N TYR A 33 -16.74 -9.67 -1.03
CA TYR A 33 -17.83 -9.14 -1.87
C TYR A 33 -18.57 -10.19 -2.71
N HIS A 34 -17.84 -11.13 -3.32
CA HIS A 34 -18.44 -12.14 -4.19
C HIS A 34 -19.40 -13.11 -3.46
N ILE A 35 -19.29 -13.19 -2.14
CA ILE A 35 -20.08 -14.07 -1.25
C ILE A 35 -21.28 -13.31 -0.64
N ILE A 36 -21.29 -11.97 -0.70
CA ILE A 36 -22.39 -11.16 -0.15
C ILE A 36 -23.68 -11.50 -0.93
N PRO A 37 -24.79 -11.84 -0.24
CA PRO A 37 -25.97 -12.42 -0.87
C PRO A 37 -26.57 -11.56 -1.99
N VAL A 38 -27.09 -12.25 -3.01
CA VAL A 38 -27.67 -11.67 -4.26
C VAL A 38 -28.84 -10.72 -4.00
N GLN A 39 -29.48 -10.74 -2.82
CA GLN A 39 -30.50 -9.76 -2.42
C GLN A 39 -29.98 -8.31 -2.38
N TYR A 40 -28.66 -8.11 -2.34
CA TYR A 40 -28.01 -6.80 -2.47
C TYR A 40 -27.61 -6.47 -3.92
N LYS A 41 -27.66 -7.43 -4.84
CA LYS A 41 -27.36 -7.25 -6.27
C LYS A 41 -28.58 -6.68 -7.01
N GLY A 42 -28.91 -5.42 -6.76
CA GLY A 42 -29.72 -4.66 -7.71
C GLY A 42 -29.04 -4.60 -9.09
N THR A 43 -29.78 -4.33 -10.15
CA THR A 43 -29.28 -4.25 -11.56
C THR A 43 -28.15 -3.22 -11.80
N LYS A 44 -27.75 -2.44 -10.77
CA LYS A 44 -26.57 -1.53 -10.75
C LYS A 44 -25.47 -1.93 -9.74
N SER A 45 -25.46 -3.16 -9.22
CA SER A 45 -24.64 -3.62 -8.08
C SER A 45 -23.13 -3.33 -8.17
N ASN A 46 -22.50 -3.53 -9.33
CA ASN A 46 -21.04 -3.47 -9.44
C ASN A 46 -20.50 -2.03 -9.40
N THR A 47 -21.27 -1.05 -9.89
CA THR A 47 -20.87 0.36 -9.83
C THR A 47 -20.94 0.89 -8.40
N HIS A 48 -21.91 0.40 -7.61
CA HIS A 48 -22.06 0.74 -6.21
C HIS A 48 -20.92 0.20 -5.34
N LEU A 49 -20.49 -1.06 -5.52
CA LEU A 49 -19.29 -1.54 -4.84
C LEU A 49 -18.04 -0.73 -5.25
N GLY A 50 -17.89 -0.48 -6.55
CA GLY A 50 -16.80 0.36 -7.06
C GLY A 50 -16.75 1.71 -6.35
N SER A 51 -17.91 2.33 -6.10
CA SER A 51 -18.02 3.58 -5.35
C SER A 51 -17.60 3.46 -3.87
N ILE A 52 -17.88 2.34 -3.22
CA ILE A 52 -17.52 2.09 -1.81
C ILE A 52 -16.00 1.87 -1.67
N ILE A 53 -15.40 1.06 -2.54
CA ILE A 53 -13.96 0.78 -2.54
C ILE A 53 -13.15 2.03 -2.91
N THR A 54 -13.64 2.83 -3.87
CA THR A 54 -12.99 4.09 -4.24
C THR A 54 -13.05 5.11 -3.10
N ALA A 55 -14.19 5.25 -2.42
CA ALA A 55 -14.31 6.13 -1.25
C ALA A 55 -13.32 5.76 -0.14
N GLN A 56 -13.17 4.47 0.17
CA GLN A 56 -12.19 3.97 1.14
C GLN A 56 -10.75 4.30 0.70
N THR A 57 -10.40 4.06 -0.56
CA THR A 57 -9.04 4.27 -1.09
C THR A 57 -8.66 5.75 -1.14
N LEU A 58 -9.62 6.61 -1.48
CA LEU A 58 -9.47 8.07 -1.44
C LEU A 58 -9.25 8.55 0.00
N GLY A 59 -10.10 8.13 0.93
CA GLY A 59 -9.97 8.48 2.35
C GLY A 59 -8.63 8.02 2.92
N TYR A 60 -8.21 6.80 2.58
CA TYR A 60 -6.91 6.26 2.95
C TYR A 60 -5.75 7.11 2.40
N THR A 61 -5.81 7.53 1.13
CA THR A 61 -4.75 8.32 0.50
C THR A 61 -4.63 9.72 1.12
N VAL A 62 -5.75 10.42 1.30
CA VAL A 62 -5.80 11.74 1.93
C VAL A 62 -5.27 11.68 3.35
N THR A 63 -5.73 10.71 4.15
CA THR A 63 -5.32 10.62 5.55
C THR A 63 -3.91 10.06 5.72
N LYS A 64 -3.40 9.29 4.77
CA LYS A 64 -1.98 8.87 4.77
C LYS A 64 -1.05 10.07 4.56
N LEU A 65 -1.44 11.04 3.72
CA LEU A 65 -0.71 12.29 3.54
C LEU A 65 -0.80 13.18 4.80
N ILE A 66 -2.02 13.53 5.22
CA ILE A 66 -2.26 14.42 6.37
C ILE A 66 -1.71 13.80 7.66
N GLY A 67 -1.99 12.50 7.88
CA GLY A 67 -1.55 11.77 9.07
C GLY A 67 -0.04 11.66 9.16
N GLY A 68 0.67 11.49 8.03
CA GLY A 68 2.13 11.49 8.03
C GLY A 68 2.73 12.83 8.45
N ILE A 69 2.15 13.96 8.00
CA ILE A 69 2.55 15.31 8.44
C ILE A 69 2.19 15.52 9.91
N LEU A 70 0.97 15.18 10.31
CA LEU A 70 0.47 15.41 11.67
C LEU A 70 1.25 14.62 12.73
N MET A 71 1.78 13.45 12.38
CA MET A 71 2.64 12.65 13.25
C MET A 71 4.00 13.28 13.54
N ASP A 72 4.39 14.31 12.81
CA ASP A 72 5.57 15.11 13.16
C ASP A 72 5.35 15.99 14.39
N HIS A 73 4.09 16.31 14.70
CA HIS A 73 3.73 17.17 15.84
C HIS A 73 3.02 16.42 16.97
N LEU A 74 2.41 15.26 16.70
CA LEU A 74 1.62 14.50 17.66
C LEU A 74 2.29 13.18 18.09
N ASN A 75 1.83 12.63 19.22
CA ASN A 75 2.29 11.32 19.69
C ASN A 75 1.77 10.20 18.76
N PRO A 76 2.65 9.46 18.07
CA PRO A 76 2.25 8.47 17.05
C PRO A 76 1.45 7.31 17.64
N LEU A 77 1.74 6.89 18.88
CA LEU A 77 1.00 5.80 19.53
C LEU A 77 -0.46 6.17 19.80
N ARG A 78 -0.74 7.43 20.19
CA ARG A 78 -2.12 7.88 20.43
C ARG A 78 -2.91 7.92 19.12
N ILE A 79 -2.31 8.45 18.05
CA ILE A 79 -2.92 8.46 16.72
C ILE A 79 -3.26 7.04 16.26
N PHE A 80 -2.33 6.10 16.47
CA PHE A 80 -2.54 4.71 16.14
C PHE A 80 -3.74 4.10 16.89
N ILE A 81 -3.85 4.32 18.20
CA ILE A 81 -4.97 3.84 19.01
C ILE A 81 -6.30 4.47 18.54
N TYR A 82 -6.34 5.79 18.31
CA TYR A 82 -7.55 6.44 17.81
C TYR A 82 -7.98 5.89 16.43
N SER A 83 -7.01 5.58 15.56
CA SER A 83 -7.31 4.97 14.26
C SER A 83 -7.92 3.57 14.38
N LEU A 84 -7.45 2.75 15.34
CA LEU A 84 -7.97 1.42 15.60
C LEU A 84 -9.41 1.46 16.14
N ILE A 85 -9.68 2.34 17.11
CA ILE A 85 -11.02 2.50 17.69
C ILE A 85 -12.01 2.97 16.62
N SER A 86 -11.62 3.97 15.82
CA SER A 86 -12.44 4.49 14.73
C SER A 86 -12.72 3.44 13.65
N ALA A 87 -11.71 2.67 13.25
CA ALA A 87 -11.87 1.59 12.28
C ALA A 87 -12.76 0.45 12.82
N SER A 88 -12.59 0.07 14.09
CA SER A 88 -13.42 -0.96 14.73
C SER A 88 -14.89 -0.53 14.81
N GLY A 89 -15.17 0.70 15.24
CA GLY A 89 -16.53 1.23 15.26
C GLY A 89 -17.17 1.29 13.87
N SER A 90 -16.40 1.68 12.86
CA SER A 90 -16.87 1.74 11.46
C SER A 90 -17.19 0.35 10.91
N LEU A 91 -16.36 -0.67 11.20
CA LEU A 91 -16.62 -2.06 10.80
C LEU A 91 -17.81 -2.67 11.55
N PHE A 92 -18.01 -2.31 12.82
CA PHE A 92 -19.19 -2.75 13.56
C PHE A 92 -20.48 -2.20 12.93
N LEU A 93 -20.49 -0.92 12.55
CA LEU A 93 -21.62 -0.31 11.84
C LEU A 93 -21.91 -0.99 10.50
N LEU A 94 -20.89 -1.44 9.78
CA LEU A 94 -21.04 -2.24 8.56
C LEU A 94 -21.71 -3.59 8.82
N SER A 95 -21.39 -4.22 9.95
CA SER A 95 -21.95 -5.52 10.31
C SER A 95 -23.44 -5.45 10.67
N VAL A 96 -23.89 -4.33 11.23
CA VAL A 96 -25.29 -4.17 11.71
C VAL A 96 -26.19 -3.59 10.62
N SER A 97 -25.65 -2.74 9.74
CA SER A 97 -26.43 -2.03 8.74
C SER A 97 -26.51 -2.79 7.42
N SER A 98 -27.68 -2.81 6.80
CA SER A 98 -27.90 -3.30 5.43
C SER A 98 -28.03 -2.15 4.40
N HIS A 99 -27.95 -0.89 4.83
CA HIS A 99 -28.14 0.26 3.96
C HIS A 99 -26.86 0.66 3.21
N GLN A 100 -26.99 0.83 1.90
CA GLN A 100 -25.88 1.14 1.00
C GLN A 100 -25.12 2.43 1.35
N THR A 101 -25.83 3.50 1.73
CA THR A 101 -25.22 4.78 2.12
C THR A 101 -24.42 4.63 3.40
N VAL A 102 -24.93 3.87 4.36
CA VAL A 102 -24.21 3.55 5.60
C VAL A 102 -22.95 2.76 5.29
N TRP A 103 -23.01 1.80 4.36
CA TRP A 103 -21.83 1.06 3.91
C TRP A 103 -20.77 1.94 3.25
N LEU A 104 -21.18 2.85 2.37
CA LEU A 104 -20.28 3.80 1.72
C LEU A 104 -19.60 4.72 2.72
N VAL A 105 -20.37 5.31 3.64
CA VAL A 105 -19.87 6.25 4.64
C VAL A 105 -18.95 5.54 5.63
N SER A 106 -19.38 4.42 6.23
CA SER A 106 -18.61 3.68 7.23
C SER A 106 -17.32 3.08 6.67
N TYR A 107 -17.34 2.54 5.45
CA TYR A 107 -16.12 2.02 4.83
C TYR A 107 -15.19 3.16 4.36
N GLY A 108 -15.75 4.29 3.93
CA GLY A 108 -14.99 5.53 3.70
C GLY A 108 -14.28 6.02 4.96
N LEU A 109 -14.98 6.07 6.10
CA LEU A 109 -14.44 6.38 7.43
C LEU A 109 -13.35 5.40 7.85
N THR A 110 -13.51 4.12 7.54
CA THR A 110 -12.48 3.10 7.75
C THR A 110 -11.22 3.43 6.93
N GLY A 111 -11.39 3.84 5.67
CA GLY A 111 -10.30 4.34 4.83
C GLY A 111 -9.55 5.51 5.48
N LEU A 112 -10.30 6.53 5.90
CA LEU A 112 -9.74 7.70 6.60
C LEU A 112 -8.94 7.28 7.84
N ALA A 113 -9.54 6.50 8.74
CA ALA A 113 -8.88 6.07 9.97
C ALA A 113 -7.56 5.32 9.69
N LEU A 114 -7.59 4.32 8.80
CA LEU A 114 -6.46 3.42 8.54
C LEU A 114 -5.29 4.09 7.81
N GLY A 115 -5.49 5.25 7.17
CA GLY A 115 -4.43 6.00 6.48
C GLY A 115 -3.28 6.41 7.39
N SER A 116 -3.61 6.78 8.64
CA SER A 116 -2.65 7.17 9.67
C SER A 116 -2.00 5.98 10.42
N SER A 117 -2.50 4.76 10.26
CA SER A 117 -2.00 3.65 11.07
C SER A 117 -0.56 3.24 10.70
N TRP A 118 -0.22 3.27 9.40
CA TRP A 118 1.11 2.90 8.91
C TRP A 118 2.22 3.88 9.31
N PRO A 119 2.08 5.20 9.07
CA PRO A 119 3.14 6.14 9.43
C PRO A 119 3.38 6.13 10.95
N ALA A 120 2.34 5.91 11.75
CA ALA A 120 2.44 5.86 13.21
C ALA A 120 3.30 4.67 13.69
N ILE A 121 3.06 3.49 13.13
CA ILE A 121 3.87 2.29 13.41
C ILE A 121 5.32 2.52 12.98
N SER A 122 5.54 3.04 11.76
CA SER A 122 6.89 3.26 11.23
C SER A 122 7.72 4.23 12.09
N LYS A 123 7.09 5.31 12.57
CA LYS A 123 7.72 6.29 13.47
C LYS A 123 7.96 5.71 14.86
N THR A 124 7.01 4.93 15.37
CA THR A 124 7.12 4.27 16.69
C THR A 124 8.17 3.18 16.70
N LEU A 125 8.39 2.46 15.59
CA LEU A 125 9.39 1.40 15.48
C LEU A 125 10.80 1.92 15.18
N ARG A 126 10.93 3.18 14.75
CA ARG A 126 12.24 3.78 14.49
C ARG A 126 13.04 3.86 15.79
N THR A 127 14.13 3.11 15.84
CA THR A 127 15.03 3.04 17.01
C THR A 127 16.34 3.78 16.76
N ARG A 128 16.87 3.82 15.52
CA ARG A 128 17.98 4.68 15.07
C ARG A 128 17.97 4.90 13.55
N ILE A 129 18.59 5.97 13.09
CA ILE A 129 19.00 6.14 11.69
C ILE A 129 20.16 5.17 11.46
N SER A 130 19.95 4.14 10.64
CA SER A 130 21.02 3.21 10.27
C SER A 130 22.02 3.94 9.37
N SER A 131 23.32 3.82 9.68
CA SER A 131 24.41 4.42 8.89
C SER A 131 24.66 3.72 7.54
N TRP A 132 23.81 2.78 7.12
CA TRP A 132 24.02 1.92 5.95
C TRP A 132 22.96 2.09 4.83
N PRO A 133 22.70 3.32 4.34
CA PRO A 133 21.75 3.54 3.25
C PRO A 133 22.15 2.78 1.97
N ARG A 134 23.46 2.62 1.74
CA ARG A 134 24.03 1.96 0.56
C ARG A 134 23.57 0.50 0.37
N ARG A 135 23.39 -0.26 1.46
CA ARG A 135 22.89 -1.65 1.37
C ARG A 135 21.41 -1.73 1.02
N ARG A 136 20.59 -0.77 1.49
CA ARG A 136 19.16 -0.72 1.18
C ARG A 136 18.92 -0.29 -0.28
N ILE A 137 19.68 0.70 -0.75
CA ILE A 137 19.62 1.14 -2.15
C ILE A 137 19.90 -0.05 -3.09
N LEU A 138 20.94 -0.84 -2.79
CA LEU A 138 21.25 -2.04 -3.56
C LEU A 138 20.09 -3.06 -3.57
N LEU A 139 19.44 -3.30 -2.42
CA LEU A 139 18.29 -4.20 -2.35
C LEU A 139 17.09 -3.70 -3.17
N ILE A 140 16.83 -2.39 -3.14
CA ILE A 140 15.77 -1.77 -3.96
C ILE A 140 16.09 -1.95 -5.44
N ILE A 141 17.34 -1.68 -5.85
CA ILE A 141 17.79 -1.84 -7.24
C ILE A 141 17.59 -3.30 -7.69
N ILE A 142 18.03 -4.28 -6.91
CA ILE A 142 17.87 -5.70 -7.23
C ILE A 142 16.38 -6.06 -7.37
N GLN A 143 15.53 -5.62 -6.44
CA GLN A 143 14.09 -5.91 -6.51
C GLN A 143 13.42 -5.27 -7.74
N MET A 144 13.79 -4.03 -8.09
CA MET A 144 13.25 -3.35 -9.28
C MET A 144 13.74 -3.99 -10.58
N LEU A 145 14.98 -4.46 -10.66
CA LEU A 145 15.49 -5.19 -11.82
C LEU A 145 14.77 -6.55 -11.99
N ILE A 146 14.51 -7.28 -10.91
CA ILE A 146 13.73 -8.52 -10.97
C ILE A 146 12.28 -8.23 -11.39
N ALA A 147 11.65 -7.18 -10.85
CA ALA A 147 10.31 -6.76 -11.25
C ALA A 147 10.25 -6.39 -12.76
N SER A 148 11.23 -5.61 -13.24
CA SER A 148 11.36 -5.27 -14.66
C SER A 148 11.51 -6.52 -15.53
N GLY A 149 12.43 -7.42 -15.17
CA GLY A 149 12.66 -8.65 -15.93
C GLY A 149 11.45 -9.57 -15.96
N THR A 150 10.72 -9.69 -14.85
CA THR A 150 9.49 -10.49 -14.76
C THR A 150 8.34 -9.91 -15.58
N LEU A 151 8.17 -8.59 -15.64
CA LEU A 151 7.18 -7.93 -16.51
C LEU A 151 7.49 -8.13 -18.00
N MET A 152 8.76 -8.01 -18.40
CA MET A 152 9.20 -8.28 -19.77
C MET A 152 9.02 -9.75 -20.14
N CYS A 153 9.32 -10.66 -19.21
CA CYS A 153 9.12 -12.10 -19.39
C CYS A 153 7.63 -12.44 -19.54
N LEU A 154 6.76 -11.84 -18.72
CA LEU A 154 5.31 -11.97 -18.82
C LEU A 154 4.81 -11.54 -20.21
N SER A 155 5.28 -10.39 -20.71
CA SER A 155 4.94 -9.91 -22.06
C SER A 155 5.22 -10.95 -23.14
N TRP A 156 6.29 -11.74 -23.02
CA TRP A 156 6.69 -12.73 -24.03
C TRP A 156 5.97 -14.07 -23.86
N ILE A 157 5.86 -14.56 -22.62
CA ILE A 157 5.24 -15.86 -22.29
C ILE A 157 3.74 -15.85 -22.60
N THR A 158 3.03 -14.74 -22.34
CA THR A 158 1.59 -14.66 -22.58
C THR A 158 1.24 -14.80 -24.07
N ASN A 159 2.16 -14.46 -24.99
CA ASN A 159 1.95 -14.65 -26.43
C ASN A 159 2.08 -16.12 -26.88
N HIS A 160 2.63 -17.02 -26.03
CA HIS A 160 2.90 -18.42 -26.37
C HIS A 160 2.04 -19.41 -25.56
N ASN A 161 0.83 -18.99 -25.14
CA ASN A 161 -0.12 -19.81 -24.39
C ASN A 161 0.38 -20.22 -22.99
N ALA A 162 0.30 -19.29 -22.04
CA ALA A 162 0.79 -19.46 -20.68
C ALA A 162 -0.07 -20.44 -19.85
N SER A 163 0.57 -21.38 -19.16
CA SER A 163 -0.12 -22.20 -18.15
C SER A 163 -0.43 -21.39 -16.89
N LEU A 164 -1.52 -21.75 -16.21
CA LEU A 164 -1.94 -21.10 -14.95
C LEU A 164 -0.83 -21.13 -13.89
N THR A 165 -0.06 -22.21 -13.81
CA THR A 165 1.03 -22.35 -12.83
C THR A 165 2.14 -21.33 -13.05
N ILE A 166 2.52 -21.07 -14.31
CA ILE A 166 3.53 -20.07 -14.66
C ILE A 166 3.02 -18.67 -14.31
N LEU A 167 1.76 -18.36 -14.60
CA LEU A 167 1.14 -17.07 -14.24
C LEU A 167 1.12 -16.84 -12.73
N LEU A 168 0.86 -17.89 -11.93
CA LEU A 168 0.89 -17.81 -10.47
C LEU A 168 2.30 -17.54 -9.93
N ILE A 169 3.32 -18.22 -10.48
CA ILE A 169 4.73 -18.00 -10.08
C ILE A 169 5.18 -16.58 -10.43
N ILE A 170 4.85 -16.09 -11.61
CA ILE A 170 5.15 -14.71 -12.02
C ILE A 170 4.46 -13.71 -11.09
N SER A 171 3.17 -13.93 -10.79
CA SER A 171 2.39 -13.06 -9.90
C SER A 171 2.95 -13.05 -8.47
N LEU A 172 3.37 -14.22 -7.96
CA LEU A 172 4.02 -14.34 -6.66
C LEU A 172 5.34 -13.56 -6.63
N THR A 173 6.15 -13.72 -7.68
CA THR A 173 7.45 -13.05 -7.79
C THR A 173 7.28 -11.54 -7.85
N LEU A 174 6.36 -11.04 -8.67
CA LEU A 174 5.99 -9.63 -8.74
C LEU A 174 5.47 -9.11 -7.39
N GLY A 175 4.66 -9.89 -6.69
CA GLY A 175 4.16 -9.54 -5.36
C GLY A 175 5.29 -9.32 -4.35
N ILE A 176 6.26 -10.24 -4.30
CA ILE A 176 7.40 -10.16 -3.37
C ILE A 176 8.30 -8.96 -3.71
N THR A 177 8.62 -8.78 -4.99
CA THR A 177 9.59 -7.75 -5.42
C THR A 177 8.99 -6.34 -5.38
N VAL A 178 7.80 -6.14 -5.94
CA VAL A 178 7.19 -4.81 -6.05
C VAL A 178 6.73 -4.29 -4.68
N ILE A 179 6.04 -5.12 -3.89
CA ILE A 179 5.58 -4.70 -2.55
C ILE A 179 6.79 -4.50 -1.61
N GLY A 180 7.80 -5.36 -1.73
CA GLY A 180 9.08 -5.21 -1.04
C GLY A 180 9.76 -3.88 -1.35
N ALA A 181 9.84 -3.53 -2.64
CA ALA A 181 10.50 -2.31 -3.07
C ALA A 181 9.75 -1.05 -2.63
N ILE A 182 8.41 -1.04 -2.72
CA ILE A 182 7.56 0.05 -2.20
C ILE A 182 7.81 0.27 -0.71
N ALA A 183 7.85 -0.82 0.08
CA ALA A 183 8.10 -0.73 1.52
C ALA A 183 9.51 -0.20 1.82
N LEU A 184 10.54 -0.70 1.12
CA LEU A 184 11.92 -0.26 1.30
C LEU A 184 12.13 1.20 0.90
N CYS A 185 11.54 1.67 -0.19
CA CYS A 185 11.56 3.08 -0.59
C CYS A 185 10.94 3.97 0.50
N GLY A 186 9.81 3.54 1.07
CA GLY A 186 9.14 4.26 2.15
C GLY A 186 9.97 4.31 3.44
N VAL A 187 10.82 3.32 3.72
CA VAL A 187 11.76 3.35 4.85
C VAL A 187 12.97 4.23 4.53
N LEU A 188 13.53 4.11 3.32
CA LEU A 188 14.68 4.87 2.88
C LEU A 188 14.39 6.38 2.88
N ALA A 189 13.23 6.81 2.35
CA ALA A 189 12.81 8.21 2.36
C ALA A 189 12.82 8.80 3.77
N VAL A 190 12.38 8.00 4.74
CA VAL A 190 12.31 8.40 6.14
C VAL A 190 13.70 8.42 6.76
N GLU A 191 14.60 7.51 6.39
CA GLU A 191 16.00 7.47 6.86
C GLU A 191 16.83 8.65 6.35
N LEU A 192 16.56 9.11 5.13
CA LEU A 192 17.22 10.27 4.53
C LEU A 192 16.71 11.61 5.09
N ALA A 193 15.48 11.65 5.58
CA ALA A 193 14.88 12.86 6.13
C ALA A 193 15.38 13.17 7.56
N PRO A 194 15.51 14.47 7.92
CA PRO A 194 15.77 14.86 9.29
C PRO A 194 14.72 14.26 10.26
N PRO A 195 15.09 13.92 11.52
CA PRO A 195 14.17 13.29 12.47
C PRO A 195 12.84 14.04 12.66
N ALA A 196 12.87 15.37 12.58
CA ALA A 196 11.70 16.24 12.73
C ALA A 196 10.69 16.12 11.57
N PHE A 197 11.13 15.75 10.36
CA PHE A 197 10.31 15.66 9.14
C PHE A 197 10.16 14.22 8.64
N SER A 198 10.45 13.25 9.51
CA SER A 198 10.43 11.83 9.21
C SER A 198 9.04 11.34 8.79
N GLY A 199 7.97 11.83 9.41
CA GLY A 199 6.60 11.49 9.04
C GLY A 199 6.19 12.08 7.69
N THR A 200 6.58 13.34 7.46
CA THR A 200 6.37 14.06 6.20
C THR A 200 7.06 13.38 5.02
N ALA A 201 8.32 12.94 5.18
CA ALA A 201 9.03 12.22 4.13
C ALA A 201 8.37 10.88 3.77
N HIS A 202 7.86 10.16 4.78
CA HIS A 202 7.05 8.96 4.54
C HIS A 202 5.78 9.31 3.76
N ALA A 203 5.07 10.36 4.17
CA ALA A 203 3.83 10.82 3.57
C ALA A 203 4.00 11.12 2.07
N LEU A 204 5.09 11.80 1.71
CA LEU A 204 5.44 12.10 0.32
C LEU A 204 5.77 10.84 -0.47
N SER A 205 6.56 9.92 0.08
CA SER A 205 6.85 8.63 -0.58
C SER A 205 5.59 7.77 -0.79
N ALA A 206 4.65 7.86 0.14
CA ALA A 206 3.37 7.17 0.05
C ALA A 206 2.44 7.79 -0.98
N LEU A 207 2.46 9.12 -1.11
CA LEU A 207 1.69 9.86 -2.11
C LEU A 207 2.12 9.48 -3.52
N THR A 208 3.44 9.45 -3.79
CA THR A 208 3.97 9.07 -5.11
C THR A 208 3.64 7.62 -5.46
N ALA A 209 3.71 6.70 -4.49
CA ALA A 209 3.30 5.31 -4.70
C ALA A 209 1.81 5.18 -5.05
N ASN A 210 0.93 5.95 -4.39
CA ASN A 210 -0.50 5.94 -4.67
C ASN A 210 -0.80 6.57 -6.05
N PHE A 211 -0.06 7.58 -6.48
CA PHE A 211 -0.16 8.12 -7.85
C PHE A 211 0.19 7.05 -8.90
N GLY A 212 1.24 6.27 -8.67
CA GLY A 212 1.57 5.13 -9.53
C GLY A 212 0.43 4.10 -9.63
N ALA A 213 -0.23 3.80 -8.50
CA ALA A 213 -1.39 2.89 -8.49
C ALA A 213 -2.59 3.44 -9.28
N ILE A 214 -2.82 4.75 -9.27
CA ILE A 214 -3.86 5.40 -10.09
C ILE A 214 -3.54 5.27 -11.59
N LEU A 215 -2.27 5.53 -11.97
CA LEU A 215 -1.82 5.39 -13.36
C LEU A 215 -1.91 3.94 -13.86
N ALA A 216 -1.64 2.96 -12.99
CA ALA A 216 -1.80 1.55 -13.29
C ALA A 216 -3.26 1.10 -13.49
N GLY A 217 -4.25 1.96 -13.20
CA GLY A 217 -5.67 1.73 -13.44
C GLY A 217 -6.10 2.11 -14.86
N TYR A 218 -7.02 3.06 -14.97
CA TYR A 218 -7.61 3.49 -16.27
C TYR A 218 -6.57 3.91 -17.32
N PRO A 219 -5.53 4.72 -17.01
CA PRO A 219 -4.53 5.10 -18.01
C PRO A 219 -3.74 3.91 -18.57
N PHE A 220 -3.37 2.95 -17.73
CA PHE A 220 -2.69 1.74 -18.17
C PHE A 220 -3.60 0.82 -19.00
N ALA A 221 -4.90 0.75 -18.66
CA ALA A 221 -5.88 0.01 -19.45
C ALA A 221 -6.05 0.62 -20.86
N LEU A 222 -6.17 1.95 -20.97
CA LEU A 222 -6.20 2.64 -22.27
C LEU A 222 -4.92 2.41 -23.07
N LEU A 223 -3.76 2.41 -22.42
CA LEU A 223 -2.50 2.09 -23.08
C LEU A 223 -2.55 0.66 -23.64
N ALA A 224 -2.99 -0.33 -22.85
CA ALA A 224 -3.12 -1.71 -23.29
C ALA A 224 -4.12 -1.90 -24.45
N GLU A 225 -5.16 -1.07 -24.56
CA GLU A 225 -6.08 -1.06 -25.70
C GLU A 225 -5.41 -0.56 -26.98
N HIS A 226 -4.53 0.45 -26.90
CA HIS A 226 -3.86 1.02 -28.08
C HIS A 226 -2.64 0.22 -28.55
N ILE A 227 -1.84 -0.36 -27.63
CA ILE A 227 -0.57 -1.05 -27.97
C ILE A 227 -0.59 -2.55 -27.68
N ASN A 228 -1.76 -3.12 -27.39
CA ASN A 228 -1.98 -4.48 -26.89
C ASN A 228 -1.42 -4.74 -25.48
N TRP A 229 -1.99 -5.73 -24.78
CA TRP A 229 -1.61 -6.12 -23.42
C TRP A 229 -0.13 -6.49 -23.27
N SER A 230 0.42 -7.23 -24.24
CA SER A 230 1.83 -7.60 -24.28
C SER A 230 2.71 -6.34 -24.36
N GLY A 231 2.42 -5.43 -25.29
CA GLY A 231 3.13 -4.15 -25.42
C GLY A 231 3.06 -3.29 -24.16
N ALA A 232 1.91 -3.24 -23.49
CA ALA A 232 1.75 -2.50 -22.24
C ALA A 232 2.63 -3.03 -21.11
N PHE A 233 2.74 -4.35 -20.94
CA PHE A 233 3.65 -4.95 -19.95
C PHE A 233 5.12 -4.74 -20.30
N LEU A 234 5.48 -4.77 -21.59
CA LEU A 234 6.83 -4.44 -22.05
C LEU A 234 7.20 -3.00 -21.68
N VAL A 235 6.31 -2.03 -21.97
CA VAL A 235 6.52 -0.62 -21.62
C VAL A 235 6.63 -0.44 -20.11
N ALA A 236 5.76 -1.08 -19.32
CA ALA A 236 5.84 -1.05 -17.86
C ALA A 236 7.17 -1.62 -17.33
N GLY A 237 7.65 -2.71 -17.93
CA GLY A 237 8.96 -3.28 -17.64
C GLY A 237 10.09 -2.29 -17.91
N ILE A 238 10.13 -1.68 -19.10
CA ILE A 238 11.15 -0.69 -19.48
C ILE A 238 11.14 0.51 -18.53
N VAL A 239 9.98 1.07 -18.23
CA VAL A 239 9.85 2.21 -17.30
C VAL A 239 10.33 1.83 -15.89
N CYS A 240 9.99 0.64 -15.42
CA CYS A 240 10.49 0.12 -14.13
C CYS A 240 12.02 -0.03 -14.13
N GLY A 241 12.61 -0.59 -15.19
CA GLY A 241 14.06 -0.70 -15.34
C GLY A 241 14.77 0.65 -15.38
N LEU A 242 14.23 1.63 -16.12
CA LEU A 242 14.80 2.98 -16.19
C LEU A 242 14.77 3.71 -14.84
N SER A 243 13.79 3.41 -13.98
CA SER A 243 13.69 4.00 -12.64
C SER A 243 14.88 3.65 -11.71
N VAL A 244 15.69 2.65 -12.09
CA VAL A 244 16.90 2.25 -11.37
C VAL A 244 18.05 3.24 -11.56
N ILE A 245 18.11 3.92 -12.72
CA ILE A 245 19.24 4.78 -13.09
C ILE A 245 19.48 5.89 -12.05
N PRO A 246 18.47 6.67 -11.63
CA PRO A 246 18.67 7.71 -10.62
C PRO A 246 19.14 7.15 -9.26
N LEU A 247 18.70 5.96 -8.87
CA LEU A 247 19.13 5.32 -7.62
C LEU A 247 20.58 4.83 -7.67
N SER A 248 21.07 4.45 -8.86
CA SER A 248 22.43 3.97 -9.04
C SER A 248 23.52 5.06 -8.94
N CYS A 249 23.11 6.33 -8.94
CA CYS A 249 24.02 7.48 -8.82
C CYS A 249 24.41 7.83 -7.37
N PHE A 250 23.87 7.12 -6.36
CA PHE A 250 24.10 7.35 -4.92
C PHE A 250 24.81 6.18 -4.24
#